data_AF-A0A8D8BZ94-F1
#
_entry.id   AF-A0A8D8BZ94-F1
#
_cell.length_a   1.000
_cell.length_b   1.000
_cell.length_c   1.000
_cell.angle_alpha   90.00
_cell.angle_beta   90.00
_cell.angle_gamma   90.00
#
_symmetry.space_group_name_H-M   'P 1'
#
loop_
_entity.id
_entity.type
_entity.pdbx_description
1 polymer ?
#
loop_
_entity_poly.entity_id
_entity_poly.type
_entity_poly.pdbx_seq_one_letter_code
_entity_poly.pdbx_strand_id
1 'polypeptide(L)'
;MQIPYMKVAIYSLTFLTYAYTGYGSNMLASLRDAIIAAEAVFGDVLKNVVHVAKKFKVVHEVFDAAVEENCVYKCPGGITPSKNKFYIPQSDGCGSLGLKIDTDYLPAVEMEVCCNAHDVCYDTCNSDKELCDLDFKRCLYKYC
;
A
#
# COMPACT_ATOMS: atom_id res chain seq x y z
N MET A 1 4.59 -29.85 61.14
CA MET A 1 3.53 -30.48 60.32
C MET A 1 4.12 -31.72 59.65
N GLN A 2 3.99 -32.90 60.25
CA GLN A 2 4.40 -34.15 59.59
C GLN A 2 3.22 -34.64 58.75
N ILE A 3 3.29 -34.42 57.44
CA ILE A 3 2.33 -35.02 56.52
C ILE A 3 2.55 -36.53 56.60
N PRO A 4 1.56 -37.34 57.02
CA PRO A 4 1.76 -38.77 57.18
C PRO A 4 2.14 -39.37 55.81
N TYR A 5 3.19 -40.19 55.77
CA TYR A 5 3.72 -40.84 54.55
C TYR A 5 2.62 -41.51 53.70
N MET A 6 1.58 -42.01 54.33
CA MET A 6 0.40 -42.58 53.69
C MET A 6 -0.36 -41.59 52.80
N LYS A 7 -0.50 -40.32 53.19
CA LYS A 7 -1.13 -39.29 52.35
C LYS A 7 -0.28 -38.97 51.13
N VAL A 8 1.06 -38.91 51.30
CA VAL A 8 1.98 -38.70 50.19
C VAL A 8 1.88 -39.85 49.18
N ALA A 9 1.85 -41.10 49.65
CA ALA A 9 1.69 -42.26 48.78
C ALA A 9 0.37 -42.24 47.99
N ILE A 10 -0.74 -41.87 48.64
CA ILE A 10 -2.05 -41.75 47.99
C ILE A 10 -2.06 -40.63 46.94
N TYR A 11 -1.49 -39.47 47.24
CA TYR A 11 -1.38 -38.37 46.27
C TYR A 11 -0.48 -38.72 45.08
N SER A 12 0.64 -39.41 45.31
CA SER A 12 1.51 -39.87 44.23
C SER A 12 0.82 -40.90 43.32
N LEU A 13 0.09 -41.87 43.90
CA LEU A 13 -0.66 -42.87 43.13
C LEU A 13 -1.79 -42.27 42.31
N THR A 14 -2.54 -41.33 42.89
CA THR A 14 -3.62 -40.62 42.17
C THR A 14 -3.07 -39.75 41.05
N PHE A 15 -1.96 -39.04 41.26
CA PHE A 15 -1.29 -38.27 40.22
C PHE A 15 -0.74 -39.16 39.10
N LEU A 16 -0.09 -40.27 39.42
CA LEU A 16 0.41 -41.23 38.42
C LEU A 16 -0.72 -41.87 37.62
N THR A 17 -1.85 -42.17 38.27
CA THR A 17 -3.04 -42.70 37.60
C THR A 17 -3.68 -41.64 36.70
N TYR A 18 -3.73 -40.38 37.13
CA TYR A 18 -4.21 -39.27 36.33
C TYR A 18 -3.33 -39.04 35.08
N ALA A 19 -2.00 -39.09 35.26
CA ALA A 19 -1.05 -38.99 34.16
C ALA A 19 -1.13 -40.19 33.20
N TYR A 20 -1.29 -41.41 33.73
CA TYR A 20 -1.39 -42.64 32.93
C TYR A 20 -2.70 -42.75 32.15
N THR A 21 -3.81 -42.26 32.73
CA THR A 21 -5.12 -42.24 32.05
C THR A 21 -5.20 -41.18 30.96
N GLY A 22 -4.20 -40.29 30.83
CA GLY A 22 -4.15 -39.28 29.78
C GLY A 22 -5.26 -38.23 29.89
N TYR A 23 -5.85 -38.07 31.07
CA TYR A 23 -6.96 -37.15 31.31
C TYR A 23 -6.50 -35.70 31.04
N GLY A 24 -6.94 -35.12 29.92
CA GLY A 24 -6.57 -33.76 29.48
C GLY A 24 -5.73 -33.69 28.19
N SER A 25 -5.22 -34.82 27.66
CA SER A 25 -4.50 -34.86 26.37
C SER A 25 -5.38 -34.40 25.19
N ASN A 26 -6.66 -34.80 25.21
CA ASN A 26 -7.66 -34.37 24.23
C ASN A 26 -7.93 -32.85 24.28
N MET A 27 -7.89 -32.22 25.46
CA MET A 27 -8.07 -30.78 25.58
C MET A 27 -6.89 -30.01 24.98
N LEU A 28 -5.66 -30.48 25.22
CA LEU A 28 -4.46 -29.89 24.62
C LEU A 28 -4.44 -30.04 23.10
N ALA A 29 -4.89 -31.18 22.58
CA ALA A 29 -5.04 -31.41 21.14
C ALA A 29 -6.07 -30.44 20.52
N SER A 30 -7.27 -30.34 21.11
CA SER A 30 -8.30 -29.40 20.62
C SER A 30 -7.85 -27.93 20.70
N LEU A 31 -7.12 -27.55 21.74
CA LEU A 31 -6.58 -26.20 21.87
C LEU A 31 -5.53 -25.91 20.79
N ARG A 32 -4.63 -26.86 20.52
CA ARG A 32 -3.62 -26.75 19.47
C ARG A 32 -4.27 -26.60 18.09
N ASP A 33 -5.26 -27.42 17.78
CA ASP A 33 -5.95 -27.39 16.49
C ASP A 33 -6.72 -26.08 16.31
N ALA A 34 -7.32 -25.55 17.37
CA ALA A 34 -7.96 -24.23 17.36
C ALA A 34 -6.96 -23.09 17.13
N ILE A 35 -5.75 -23.16 17.71
CA ILE A 35 -4.68 -22.18 17.49
C ILE A 35 -4.21 -22.20 16.04
N ILE A 36 -3.99 -23.40 15.47
CA ILE A 36 -3.54 -23.54 14.07
C ILE A 36 -4.61 -23.01 13.11
N ALA A 37 -5.88 -23.31 13.36
CA ALA A 37 -6.99 -22.78 12.57
C ALA A 37 -7.08 -21.25 12.66
N ALA A 38 -6.89 -20.70 13.86
CA ALA A 38 -6.83 -19.26 14.07
C ALA A 38 -5.68 -18.62 13.30
N GLU A 39 -4.45 -19.13 13.40
CA GLU A 39 -3.29 -18.60 12.67
C GLU A 39 -3.50 -18.59 11.15
N ALA A 40 -4.12 -19.64 10.59
CA ALA A 40 -4.44 -19.70 9.17
C ALA A 40 -5.43 -18.59 8.76
N VAL A 41 -6.51 -18.41 9.52
CA VAL A 41 -7.54 -17.38 9.25
C VAL A 41 -6.99 -15.98 9.45
N PHE A 42 -6.27 -15.73 10.55
CA PHE A 42 -5.68 -14.43 10.84
C PHE A 42 -4.61 -14.06 9.83
N GLY A 43 -3.82 -15.01 9.32
CA GLY A 43 -2.80 -14.77 8.29
C GLY A 43 -3.39 -14.18 7.01
N ASP A 44 -4.48 -14.73 6.51
CA ASP A 44 -5.11 -14.26 5.27
C ASP A 44 -5.87 -12.94 5.48
N VAL A 45 -6.54 -12.77 6.62
CA VAL A 45 -7.18 -11.49 6.97
C VAL A 45 -6.13 -10.38 7.09
N LEU A 46 -5.02 -10.63 7.78
CA LEU A 46 -3.96 -9.64 7.96
C LEU A 46 -3.30 -9.28 6.62
N LYS A 47 -3.04 -10.26 5.74
CA LYS A 47 -2.52 -10.02 4.39
C LYS A 47 -3.47 -9.15 3.57
N ASN A 48 -4.78 -9.43 3.61
CA ASN A 48 -5.78 -8.65 2.90
C ASN A 48 -5.88 -7.22 3.45
N VAL A 49 -5.88 -7.06 4.78
CA VAL A 49 -5.88 -5.73 5.42
C VAL A 49 -4.62 -4.94 5.07
N VAL A 50 -3.44 -5.57 5.11
CA VAL A 50 -2.18 -4.93 4.70
C VAL A 50 -2.20 -4.55 3.22
N HIS A 51 -2.75 -5.40 2.35
CA HIS A 51 -2.90 -5.11 0.93
C HIS A 51 -3.81 -3.90 0.69
N VAL A 52 -4.95 -3.84 1.37
CA VAL A 52 -5.89 -2.71 1.30
C VAL A 52 -5.25 -1.44 1.85
N ALA A 53 -4.58 -1.51 3.00
CA ALA A 53 -3.89 -0.37 3.61
C ALA A 53 -2.81 0.22 2.70
N LYS A 54 -2.04 -0.63 1.99
CA LYS A 54 -1.06 -0.16 0.99
C LYS A 54 -1.73 0.57 -0.17
N LYS A 55 -2.85 0.05 -0.69
CA LYS A 55 -3.59 0.74 -1.76
C LYS A 55 -4.12 2.09 -1.31
N PHE A 56 -4.68 2.16 -0.10
CA PHE A 56 -5.13 3.42 0.48
C PHE A 56 -4.00 4.43 0.66
N LYS A 57 -2.82 3.98 1.11
CA LYS A 57 -1.65 4.84 1.26
C LYS A 57 -1.24 5.48 -0.08
N VAL A 58 -1.18 4.70 -1.16
CA VAL A 58 -0.82 5.21 -2.50
C VAL A 58 -1.84 6.26 -2.96
N VAL A 59 -3.14 5.99 -2.81
CA VAL A 59 -4.18 6.95 -3.19
C VAL A 59 -4.06 8.24 -2.37
N HIS A 60 -3.81 8.13 -1.06
CA HIS A 60 -3.64 9.30 -0.20
C HIS A 60 -2.42 10.15 -0.59
N GLU A 61 -1.29 9.52 -0.89
CA GLU A 61 -0.08 10.21 -1.37
C GLU A 61 -0.33 10.95 -2.70
N VAL A 62 -1.11 10.38 -3.61
CA VAL A 62 -1.51 11.05 -4.87
C VAL A 62 -2.37 12.28 -4.58
N PHE A 63 -3.32 12.18 -3.65
CA PHE A 63 -4.16 13.32 -3.26
C PHE A 63 -3.34 14.44 -2.61
N ASP A 64 -2.44 14.12 -1.68
CA ASP A 64 -1.61 15.13 -1.01
C ASP A 64 -0.70 15.85 -2.01
N ALA A 65 -0.08 15.11 -2.93
CA ALA A 65 0.75 15.69 -3.99
C ALA A 65 -0.05 16.56 -4.99
N ALA A 66 -1.33 16.25 -5.22
CA ALA A 66 -2.21 17.03 -6.09
C ALA A 66 -2.71 18.32 -5.41
N VAL A 67 -2.79 18.36 -4.09
CA VAL A 67 -3.28 19.52 -3.31
C VAL A 67 -2.20 20.58 -3.09
N GLU A 68 -0.92 20.21 -3.17
CA GLU A 68 0.19 21.15 -2.90
C GLU A 68 0.42 22.10 -4.09
N GLU A 69 -0.26 23.26 -4.07
CA GLU A 69 -0.23 24.25 -5.15
C GLU A 69 1.14 24.95 -5.33
N ASN A 70 2.06 24.88 -4.34
CA ASN A 70 3.32 25.64 -4.35
C ASN A 70 4.56 24.72 -4.25
N CYS A 71 4.76 23.86 -5.23
CA CYS A 71 6.00 23.06 -5.33
C CYS A 71 7.12 23.89 -5.98
N VAL A 72 7.95 24.54 -5.16
CA VAL A 72 9.14 25.30 -5.64
C VAL A 72 10.39 24.43 -5.53
N TYR A 73 10.80 23.83 -6.65
CA TYR A 73 12.06 23.10 -6.72
C TYR A 73 13.27 24.05 -6.61
N LYS A 74 14.17 23.79 -5.66
CA LYS A 74 15.44 24.51 -5.50
C LYS A 74 16.60 23.59 -5.84
N CYS A 75 17.41 23.99 -6.81
CA CYS A 75 18.61 23.22 -7.15
C CYS A 75 19.62 23.23 -5.98
N PRO A 76 20.39 22.14 -5.80
CA PRO A 76 21.47 22.10 -4.81
C PRO A 76 22.43 23.27 -4.97
N GLY A 77 22.81 23.91 -3.87
CA GLY A 77 23.70 25.08 -3.90
C GLY A 77 23.06 26.39 -4.34
N GLY A 78 21.73 26.46 -4.48
CA GLY A 78 21.01 27.71 -4.76
C GLY A 78 21.20 28.24 -6.18
N ILE A 79 21.68 27.39 -7.09
CA ILE A 79 21.81 27.71 -8.51
C ILE A 79 20.43 27.87 -9.17
N THR A 80 20.32 28.79 -10.11
CA THR A 80 19.09 28.96 -10.89
C THR A 80 18.93 27.75 -11.82
N PRO A 81 17.75 27.08 -11.84
CA PRO A 81 17.49 26.00 -12.77
C PRO A 81 17.64 26.49 -14.21
N SER A 82 18.38 25.74 -15.01
CA SER A 82 18.59 26.04 -16.42
C SER A 82 18.20 24.85 -17.28
N LYS A 83 17.58 25.12 -18.42
CA LYS A 83 17.17 24.09 -19.36
C LYS A 83 18.41 23.33 -19.85
N ASN A 84 18.41 22.01 -19.63
CA ASN A 84 19.40 21.14 -20.25
C ASN A 84 19.15 21.10 -21.77
N LYS A 85 20.12 21.56 -22.56
CA LYS A 85 20.02 21.64 -24.03
C LYS A 85 19.94 20.26 -24.71
N PHE A 86 20.39 19.21 -24.03
CA PHE A 86 20.40 17.84 -24.55
C PHE A 86 19.21 17.01 -24.03
N TYR A 87 18.40 17.58 -23.13
CA TYR A 87 17.21 16.91 -22.64
C TYR A 87 16.08 17.03 -23.66
N ILE A 88 15.44 15.91 -23.96
CA ILE A 88 14.30 15.84 -24.87
C ILE A 88 13.09 15.49 -24.00
N PRO A 89 12.10 16.40 -23.88
CA PRO A 89 10.88 16.13 -23.15
C PRO A 89 10.20 14.86 -23.66
N GLN A 90 9.72 14.03 -22.74
CA GLN A 90 9.03 12.78 -23.03
C GLN A 90 7.57 12.84 -22.56
N SER A 91 6.80 11.85 -23.00
CA SER A 91 5.45 11.60 -22.53
C SER A 91 5.28 10.10 -22.30
N ASP A 92 4.42 9.75 -21.36
CA ASP A 92 4.14 8.36 -21.01
C ASP A 92 2.65 7.98 -20.98
N GLY A 93 1.80 8.83 -21.56
CA GLY A 93 0.36 8.62 -21.72
C GLY A 93 -0.47 9.38 -20.68
N CYS A 94 -1.71 8.96 -20.47
CA CYS A 94 -2.52 9.53 -19.40
C CYS A 94 -2.20 8.88 -18.06
N GLY A 95 -1.78 9.68 -17.07
CA GLY A 95 -1.40 9.15 -15.78
C GLY A 95 -0.70 10.17 -14.87
N SER A 96 -0.43 9.78 -13.64
CA SER A 96 0.44 10.56 -12.73
C SER A 96 1.05 9.65 -11.68
N LEU A 97 2.23 10.01 -11.16
CA LEU A 97 2.90 9.31 -10.05
C LEU A 97 3.08 7.79 -10.28
N GLY A 98 3.30 7.39 -11.53
CA GLY A 98 3.48 5.98 -11.92
C GLY A 98 2.17 5.20 -12.10
N LEU A 99 1.00 5.83 -11.94
CA LEU A 99 -0.29 5.28 -12.35
C LEU A 99 -0.51 5.62 -13.84
N LYS A 100 -0.85 4.60 -14.63
CA LYS A 100 -1.25 4.75 -16.03
C LYS A 100 -2.71 4.42 -16.20
N ILE A 101 -3.42 5.23 -16.97
CA ILE A 101 -4.78 5.00 -17.41
C ILE A 101 -4.71 4.44 -18.81
N ASP A 102 -5.23 3.24 -19.01
CA ASP A 102 -5.33 2.67 -20.35
C ASP A 102 -6.30 3.51 -21.19
N THR A 103 -5.95 3.70 -22.46
CA THR A 103 -6.76 4.40 -23.46
C THR A 103 -8.19 3.88 -23.55
N ASP A 104 -8.40 2.57 -23.31
CA ASP A 104 -9.72 1.94 -23.32
C ASP A 104 -10.66 2.48 -22.23
N TYR A 105 -10.09 3.08 -21.17
CA TYR A 105 -10.85 3.68 -20.07
C TYR A 105 -11.01 5.20 -20.20
N LEU A 106 -10.46 5.81 -21.25
CA LEU A 106 -10.65 7.23 -21.51
C LEU A 106 -12.04 7.47 -22.13
N PRO A 107 -12.71 8.60 -21.79
CA PRO A 107 -13.97 8.96 -22.43
C PRO A 107 -13.88 9.10 -23.96
N ALA A 108 -12.72 9.53 -24.45
CA ALA A 108 -12.37 9.52 -25.86
C ALA A 108 -10.88 9.17 -25.98
N VAL A 109 -10.52 8.26 -26.88
CA VAL A 109 -9.14 7.80 -27.09
C VAL A 109 -8.24 8.97 -27.49
N GLU A 110 -8.80 9.94 -28.21
CA GLU A 110 -8.13 11.17 -28.63
C GLU A 110 -7.69 12.07 -27.46
N MET A 111 -8.25 11.87 -26.25
CA MET A 111 -7.80 12.59 -25.05
C MET A 111 -6.36 12.23 -24.65
N GLU A 112 -5.84 11.08 -25.08
CA GLU A 112 -4.43 10.73 -24.86
C GLU A 112 -3.48 11.75 -25.50
N VAL A 113 -3.87 12.36 -26.63
CA VAL A 113 -3.11 13.44 -27.27
C VAL A 113 -2.98 14.65 -26.34
N CYS A 114 -4.01 14.95 -25.55
CA CYS A 114 -3.98 16.03 -24.56
C CYS A 114 -3.04 15.68 -23.40
N CYS A 115 -3.07 14.44 -22.92
CA CYS A 115 -2.14 13.96 -21.88
C CYS A 115 -0.69 14.07 -22.37
N ASN A 116 -0.42 13.60 -23.60
CA ASN A 116 0.93 13.61 -24.13
C ASN A 116 1.50 15.02 -24.30
N ALA A 117 0.66 15.98 -24.69
CA ALA A 117 1.05 17.38 -24.76
C ALA A 117 1.31 17.97 -23.35
N HIS A 118 0.53 17.56 -22.35
CA HIS A 118 0.67 18.00 -20.96
C HIS A 118 1.97 17.49 -20.34
N ASP A 119 2.29 16.19 -20.52
CA ASP A 119 3.55 15.59 -20.08
C ASP A 119 4.75 16.36 -20.63
N VAL A 120 4.78 16.60 -21.94
CA VAL A 120 5.86 17.35 -22.60
C VAL A 120 5.99 18.76 -22.03
N CYS A 121 4.87 19.40 -21.68
CA CYS A 121 4.86 20.72 -21.06
C CYS A 121 5.51 20.69 -19.68
N TYR A 122 5.13 19.72 -18.84
CA TYR A 122 5.65 19.51 -17.50
C TYR A 122 7.13 19.11 -17.50
N ASP A 123 7.53 18.31 -18.48
CA ASP A 123 8.89 17.82 -18.63
C ASP A 123 9.83 18.88 -19.26
N THR A 124 9.26 19.98 -19.74
CA THR A 124 10.02 21.13 -20.21
C THR A 124 10.39 22.06 -19.05
N CYS A 125 11.68 22.10 -18.73
CA CYS A 125 12.22 23.00 -17.70
C CYS A 125 11.85 24.47 -17.98
N ASN A 126 11.40 25.16 -16.93
CA ASN A 126 10.91 26.55 -16.94
C ASN A 126 9.60 26.78 -17.71
N SER A 127 8.82 25.73 -18.00
CA SER A 127 7.41 25.88 -18.35
C SER A 127 6.60 26.40 -17.15
N ASP A 128 5.58 27.19 -17.44
CA ASP A 128 4.62 27.69 -16.46
C ASP A 128 3.54 26.62 -16.23
N LYS A 129 3.39 26.17 -14.98
CA LYS A 129 2.50 25.05 -14.63
C LYS A 129 1.04 25.41 -14.89
N GLU A 130 0.63 26.61 -14.51
CA GLU A 130 -0.73 27.11 -14.66
C GLU A 130 -1.12 27.20 -16.13
N LEU A 131 -0.19 27.62 -16.99
CA LEU A 131 -0.38 27.62 -18.45
C LEU A 131 -0.52 26.20 -18.99
N CYS A 132 0.36 25.26 -18.59
CA CYS A 132 0.27 23.87 -18.99
C CYS A 132 -1.09 23.26 -18.60
N ASP A 133 -1.54 23.49 -17.37
CA ASP A 133 -2.81 22.96 -16.84
C ASP A 133 -4.02 23.57 -17.54
N LEU A 134 -3.96 24.86 -17.88
CA LEU A 134 -5.00 25.56 -18.61
C LEU A 134 -5.12 25.07 -20.05
N ASP A 135 -3.99 24.85 -20.73
CA ASP A 135 -3.97 24.31 -22.10
C ASP A 135 -4.43 22.86 -22.14
N PHE A 136 -4.03 22.05 -21.16
CA PHE A 136 -4.52 20.69 -20.98
C PHE A 136 -6.05 20.64 -20.80
N LYS A 137 -6.58 21.46 -19.88
CA LYS A 137 -8.03 21.58 -19.65
C LYS A 137 -8.76 22.01 -20.93
N ARG A 138 -8.22 22.99 -21.66
CA ARG A 138 -8.79 23.43 -22.94
C ARG A 138 -8.77 22.32 -23.99
N CYS A 139 -7.71 21.51 -24.02
CA CYS A 139 -7.61 20.37 -24.93
C CYS A 139 -8.68 19.33 -24.62
N LEU A 140 -8.81 18.90 -23.36
CA LEU A 140 -9.81 17.91 -22.94
C LEU A 140 -11.24 18.35 -23.28
N TYR A 141 -11.59 19.61 -23.05
CA TYR A 141 -12.93 20.12 -23.36
C TYR A 141 -13.33 20.09 -24.82
N LYS A 142 -12.38 19.92 -25.75
CA LYS A 142 -12.73 19.73 -27.17
C LYS A 142 -13.39 18.38 -27.44
N TYR A 143 -13.24 17.43 -26.51
CA TYR A 143 -13.72 16.06 -26.60
C TYR A 143 -14.82 15.75 -25.57
N CYS A 144 -15.22 16.73 -24.75
CA CYS A 144 -16.39 16.67 -23.86
C CYS A 144 -17.63 17.22 -24.55
#